data_AF-A0A819Z273-F1
#
_entry.id   AF-A0A819Z273-F1
#
_cell.length_a   1.000
_cell.length_b   1.000
_cell.length_c   1.000
_cell.angle_alpha   90.00
_cell.angle_beta   90.00
_cell.angle_gamma   90.00
#
_symmetry.space_group_name_H-M   'P 1'
#
loop_
_entity.id
_entity.type
_entity.pdbx_description
1 polymer ?
#
loop_
_entity_poly.entity_id
_entity_poly.type
_entity_poly.pdbx_seq_one_letter_code
_entity_poly.pdbx_strand_id
1 'polypeptide(L)'
;MVAVTRAALTRQLQSTNTTRAVVSRVIRKKSTKQKKRIVKQRATTTSIISTPLQPYNDVAGKSNITNAIGYDRFGNATGREYDLGRDGAFMGFNILIAQFYWDSQFNDTAIQVPIDELKKKGFQVKHIKTEDECITELASNRYQITWIISGINQIQNPKFISSLIAFHSGGGAIFLFADNTPGVYHASEFLKTKFGITVDGNYYGGQTMTYKEDGHRGKGNFGQHEIFTGIT
;
A
#
# COMPACT_ATOMS: atom_id res chain seq x y z
N MET A 1 2.97 -5.28 -14.23
CA MET A 1 2.65 -5.12 -12.80
C MET A 1 3.27 -6.29 -12.04
N VAL A 2 4.34 -6.08 -11.28
CA VAL A 2 4.97 -7.12 -10.46
C VAL A 2 4.58 -6.84 -9.01
N ALA A 3 3.68 -7.63 -8.45
CA ALA A 3 3.30 -7.55 -7.03
C ALA A 3 3.95 -8.72 -6.28
N VAL A 4 4.88 -8.43 -5.38
CA VAL A 4 5.45 -9.41 -4.45
C VAL A 4 4.99 -9.04 -3.05
N THR A 5 4.11 -9.82 -2.44
CA THR A 5 3.74 -9.61 -1.02
C THR A 5 3.35 -10.91 -0.33
N ARG A 6 4.36 -11.57 0.28
CA ARG A 6 4.17 -12.43 1.47
C ARG A 6 4.93 -11.91 2.70
N ALA A 7 5.93 -11.04 2.53
CA ALA A 7 6.81 -10.61 3.62
C ALA A 7 6.21 -9.55 4.56
N ALA A 8 5.24 -8.74 4.09
CA ALA A 8 4.68 -7.64 4.87
C ALA A 8 3.78 -8.10 6.04
N LEU A 9 3.13 -9.26 5.92
CA LEU A 9 2.17 -9.75 6.93
C LEU A 9 2.87 -10.23 8.23
N THR A 10 4.11 -10.72 8.13
CA THR A 10 4.81 -11.37 9.26
C THR A 10 5.26 -10.39 10.35
N ARG A 11 5.42 -9.09 10.03
CA ARG A 11 5.96 -8.10 10.97
C ARG A 11 4.94 -7.65 12.03
N GLN A 12 3.64 -7.84 11.79
CA GLN A 12 2.58 -7.36 12.68
C GLN A 12 2.32 -8.30 13.88
N LEU A 13 2.78 -9.54 13.83
CA LEU A 13 2.60 -10.50 14.94
C LEU A 13 3.66 -10.36 16.06
N GLN A 14 4.74 -9.60 15.86
CA GLN A 14 5.84 -9.52 16.83
C GLN A 14 5.88 -8.20 17.62
N SER A 15 5.21 -7.13 17.20
CA SER A 15 5.37 -5.79 17.82
C SER A 15 4.43 -5.48 18.98
N THR A 16 3.48 -6.37 19.33
CA THR A 16 2.46 -6.09 20.37
C THR A 16 2.84 -6.51 21.79
N ASN A 17 4.00 -7.14 22.02
CA ASN A 17 4.41 -7.65 23.34
C ASN A 17 5.61 -6.92 23.95
N THR A 18 5.58 -5.59 24.08
CA THR A 18 6.58 -4.88 24.89
C THR A 18 5.93 -3.98 25.94
N THR A 19 5.69 -4.53 27.12
CA THR A 19 5.28 -3.76 28.30
C THR A 19 6.50 -2.99 28.84
N ARG A 20 6.52 -1.67 28.67
CA ARG A 20 7.56 -0.79 29.21
C ARG A 20 7.37 -0.64 30.73
N ALA A 21 8.29 -1.18 31.52
CA ALA A 21 8.34 -0.96 32.96
C ALA A 21 8.87 0.47 33.25
N VAL A 22 8.04 1.31 33.88
CA VAL A 22 8.45 2.63 34.38
C VAL A 22 9.11 2.46 35.75
N VAL A 23 10.42 2.69 35.82
CA VAL A 23 11.16 2.75 37.09
C VAL A 23 11.11 4.19 37.60
N SER A 24 10.26 4.45 38.61
CA SER A 24 10.25 5.72 39.34
C SER A 24 11.21 5.66 40.54
N ARG A 25 12.23 6.53 40.53
CA ARG A 25 13.07 6.80 41.71
C ARG A 25 12.27 7.65 42.70
N VAL A 26 11.98 7.11 43.88
CA VAL A 26 11.32 7.85 44.97
C VAL A 26 12.35 8.19 46.05
N ILE A 27 12.50 9.49 46.31
CA ILE A 27 13.29 10.08 47.39
C ILE A 27 12.59 9.79 48.73
N ARG A 28 13.31 9.18 49.68
CA ARG A 28 12.83 8.89 51.04
C ARG A 28 12.61 10.18 51.84
N LYS A 29 11.35 10.45 52.22
CA LYS A 29 11.01 11.24 53.42
C LYS A 29 10.13 10.40 54.34
N LYS A 30 10.51 10.32 55.61
CA LYS A 30 9.78 9.63 56.69
C LYS A 30 8.50 10.40 57.02
N SER A 31 7.32 9.77 56.96
CA SER A 31 6.20 10.13 57.85
C SER A 31 5.17 8.99 57.98
N THR A 32 4.84 8.69 59.23
CA THR A 32 3.59 8.17 59.82
C THR A 32 2.66 7.19 59.07
N LYS A 33 2.49 6.01 59.71
CA LYS A 33 1.58 4.91 59.34
C LYS A 33 0.10 5.34 59.28
N GLN A 34 -0.52 5.20 58.11
CA GLN A 34 -1.97 5.01 57.98
C GLN A 34 -2.24 3.70 57.22
N LYS A 35 -2.94 2.77 57.87
CA LYS A 35 -3.40 1.51 57.26
C LYS A 35 -4.54 1.83 56.27
N LYS A 36 -4.24 1.93 54.97
CA LYS A 36 -5.25 1.88 53.91
C LYS A 36 -5.47 0.43 53.47
N ARG A 37 -6.73 0.01 53.54
CA ARG A 37 -7.24 -1.30 53.13
C ARG A 37 -7.20 -1.39 51.60
N ILE A 38 -6.32 -2.23 51.05
CA ILE A 38 -6.21 -2.45 49.60
C ILE A 38 -7.29 -3.44 49.18
N VAL A 39 -8.31 -2.97 48.47
CA VAL A 39 -9.26 -3.82 47.76
C VAL A 39 -8.58 -4.26 46.46
N LYS A 40 -8.20 -5.54 46.36
CA LYS A 40 -7.75 -6.14 45.09
C LYS A 40 -8.95 -6.24 44.15
N GLN A 41 -9.15 -5.24 43.30
CA GLN A 41 -10.01 -5.41 42.13
C GLN A 41 -9.31 -6.34 41.15
N ARG A 42 -9.91 -7.52 40.95
CA ARG A 42 -9.48 -8.52 39.98
C ARG A 42 -9.78 -7.95 38.60
N ALA A 43 -8.74 -7.70 37.80
CA ALA A 43 -8.91 -7.24 36.43
C ALA A 43 -9.64 -8.34 35.63
N THR A 44 -10.84 -8.03 35.16
CA THR A 44 -11.61 -8.88 34.26
C THR A 44 -10.99 -8.73 32.88
N THR A 45 -10.22 -9.73 32.46
CA THR A 45 -9.67 -9.77 31.10
C THR A 45 -10.80 -10.13 30.14
N THR A 46 -11.41 -9.13 29.52
CA THR A 46 -12.31 -9.32 28.38
C THR A 46 -11.45 -9.79 27.20
N SER A 47 -11.52 -11.08 26.88
CA SER A 47 -10.96 -11.61 25.64
C SER A 47 -11.76 -11.02 24.48
N ILE A 48 -11.20 -10.02 23.81
CA ILE A 48 -11.72 -9.55 22.53
C ILE A 48 -11.49 -10.72 21.56
N ILE A 49 -12.55 -11.44 21.22
CA ILE A 49 -12.53 -12.39 20.12
C ILE A 49 -12.25 -11.54 18.87
N SER A 50 -11.01 -11.53 18.40
CA SER A 50 -10.68 -10.90 17.13
C SER A 50 -11.30 -11.78 16.05
N THR A 51 -12.47 -11.39 15.56
CA THR A 51 -12.97 -11.90 14.29
C THR A 51 -11.83 -11.79 13.27
N PRO A 52 -11.52 -12.85 12.50
CA PRO A 52 -10.49 -12.76 11.49
C PRO A 52 -10.78 -11.54 10.60
N LEU A 53 -9.83 -10.62 10.50
CA LEU A 53 -9.94 -9.49 9.60
C LEU A 53 -10.09 -10.08 8.20
N GLN A 54 -11.26 -9.95 7.58
CA GLN A 54 -11.49 -10.35 6.19
C GLN A 54 -11.35 -9.08 5.34
N PRO A 55 -10.17 -8.80 4.76
CA PRO A 55 -9.92 -7.50 4.13
C PRO A 55 -10.61 -7.35 2.77
N TYR A 56 -11.09 -8.44 2.20
CA TYR A 56 -11.60 -8.49 0.83
C TYR A 56 -13.12 -8.70 0.78
N ASN A 57 -13.76 -8.16 -0.25
CA ASN A 57 -15.16 -8.44 -0.53
C ASN A 57 -15.33 -9.88 -1.03
N ASP A 58 -16.57 -10.39 -1.02
CA ASP A 58 -16.88 -11.76 -1.42
C ASP A 58 -16.71 -12.00 -2.94
N VAL A 59 -16.44 -10.93 -3.70
CA VAL A 59 -16.12 -10.97 -5.12
C VAL A 59 -14.63 -11.05 -5.42
N ALA A 60 -13.77 -11.01 -4.41
CA ALA A 60 -12.32 -11.05 -4.61
C ALA A 60 -11.90 -12.25 -5.47
N GLY A 61 -11.08 -11.98 -6.48
CA GLY A 61 -10.62 -12.95 -7.47
C GLY A 61 -11.58 -13.21 -8.63
N LYS A 62 -12.80 -12.66 -8.60
CA LYS A 62 -13.79 -12.85 -9.66
C LYS A 62 -13.66 -11.76 -10.71
N SER A 63 -13.30 -12.16 -11.93
CA SER A 63 -13.24 -11.27 -13.09
C SER A 63 -14.63 -10.96 -13.66
N ASN A 64 -15.56 -11.94 -13.63
CA ASN A 64 -16.94 -11.74 -14.08
C ASN A 64 -17.91 -11.75 -12.87
N ILE A 65 -18.50 -10.59 -12.56
CA ILE A 65 -19.42 -10.40 -11.44
C ILE A 65 -20.82 -10.20 -12.01
N THR A 66 -21.56 -11.28 -12.27
CA THR A 66 -22.84 -11.25 -13.00
C THR A 66 -24.05 -10.81 -12.17
N ASN A 67 -23.92 -10.78 -10.86
CA ASN A 67 -24.98 -10.42 -9.93
C ASN A 67 -24.93 -8.95 -9.47
N ALA A 68 -24.13 -8.11 -10.14
CA ALA A 68 -24.06 -6.70 -9.81
C ALA A 68 -25.35 -5.97 -10.18
N ILE A 69 -25.72 -4.97 -9.37
CA ILE A 69 -26.92 -4.13 -9.59
C ILE A 69 -26.78 -3.29 -10.87
N GLY A 70 -25.55 -2.93 -11.24
CA GLY A 70 -25.25 -2.17 -12.45
C GLY A 70 -23.82 -2.40 -12.95
N TYR A 71 -23.59 -1.94 -14.18
CA TYR A 71 -22.30 -2.02 -14.86
C TYR A 71 -22.00 -0.68 -15.53
N ASP A 72 -20.72 -0.33 -15.63
CA ASP A 72 -20.29 0.83 -16.40
C ASP A 72 -20.29 0.53 -17.92
N ARG A 73 -19.92 1.52 -18.73
CA ARG A 73 -19.86 1.37 -20.20
C ARG A 73 -18.83 0.35 -20.70
N PHE A 74 -17.97 -0.15 -19.80
CA PHE A 74 -16.92 -1.13 -20.09
C PHE A 74 -17.26 -2.52 -19.53
N GLY A 75 -18.41 -2.68 -18.87
CA GLY A 75 -18.82 -3.96 -18.28
C GLY A 75 -18.31 -4.20 -16.86
N ASN A 76 -17.64 -3.23 -16.23
CA ASN A 76 -17.20 -3.36 -14.84
C ASN A 76 -18.40 -3.17 -13.91
N ALA A 77 -18.52 -4.03 -12.90
CA ALA A 77 -19.57 -3.92 -11.88
C ALA A 77 -19.47 -2.57 -11.14
N THR A 78 -20.60 -1.87 -10.99
CA THR A 78 -20.65 -0.59 -10.29
C THR A 78 -21.04 -0.78 -8.82
N GLY A 79 -20.25 -0.21 -7.91
CA GLY A 79 -20.49 -0.31 -6.47
C GLY A 79 -19.25 -0.79 -5.71
N ARG A 80 -19.15 -0.39 -4.45
CA ARG A 80 -17.94 -0.58 -3.62
C ARG A 80 -17.87 -1.99 -3.02
N GLU A 81 -19.00 -2.66 -2.95
CA GLU A 81 -19.14 -4.08 -2.61
C GLU A 81 -18.53 -5.00 -3.68
N TYR A 82 -18.29 -4.48 -4.88
CA TYR A 82 -17.66 -5.21 -5.98
C TYR A 82 -16.16 -4.92 -6.15
N ASP A 83 -15.61 -4.01 -5.33
CA ASP A 83 -14.16 -3.79 -5.27
C ASP A 83 -13.43 -5.03 -4.70
N LEU A 84 -12.13 -5.16 -4.93
CA LEU A 84 -11.32 -6.19 -4.26
C LEU A 84 -11.35 -6.04 -2.73
N GLY A 85 -11.06 -4.85 -2.23
CA GLY A 85 -10.95 -4.56 -0.80
C GLY A 85 -12.24 -4.03 -0.19
N ARG A 86 -12.55 -4.46 1.04
CA ARG A 86 -13.62 -3.87 1.86
C ARG A 86 -13.23 -2.46 2.32
N ASP A 87 -14.25 -1.65 2.57
CA ASP A 87 -14.05 -0.33 3.17
C ASP A 87 -13.53 -0.46 4.60
N GLY A 88 -12.59 0.42 4.98
CA GLY A 88 -11.92 0.37 6.29
C GLY A 88 -11.03 -0.85 6.54
N ALA A 89 -10.93 -1.81 5.60
CA ALA A 89 -10.17 -3.04 5.79
C ALA A 89 -8.68 -2.82 6.05
N PHE A 90 -8.13 -1.70 5.56
CA PHE A 90 -6.69 -1.41 5.62
C PHE A 90 -6.35 -0.30 6.64
N MET A 91 -7.19 -0.14 7.67
CA MET A 91 -6.86 0.73 8.80
C MET A 91 -5.50 0.37 9.42
N GLY A 92 -4.67 1.39 9.61
CA GLY A 92 -3.32 1.25 10.16
C GLY A 92 -2.21 1.04 9.14
N PHE A 93 -2.54 0.89 7.85
CA PHE A 93 -1.58 0.86 6.76
C PHE A 93 -1.41 2.24 6.13
N ASN A 94 -0.15 2.60 5.82
CA ASN A 94 0.20 3.89 5.26
C ASN A 94 0.80 3.72 3.85
N ILE A 95 0.33 4.57 2.93
CA ILE A 95 0.80 4.68 1.54
C ILE A 95 1.46 6.04 1.34
N LEU A 96 2.68 6.02 0.81
CA LEU A 96 3.33 7.21 0.27
C LEU A 96 3.08 7.26 -1.23
N ILE A 97 2.63 8.38 -1.75
CA ILE A 97 2.52 8.62 -3.20
C ILE A 97 3.49 9.73 -3.55
N ALA A 98 4.50 9.42 -4.35
CA ALA A 98 5.45 10.36 -4.89
C ALA A 98 5.17 10.59 -6.38
N GLN A 99 4.71 11.80 -6.71
CA GLN A 99 4.36 12.21 -8.06
C GLN A 99 5.40 13.18 -8.61
N PHE A 100 6.22 12.73 -9.56
CA PHE A 100 7.25 13.57 -10.21
C PHE A 100 6.85 14.05 -11.61
N TYR A 101 5.66 13.68 -12.06
CA TYR A 101 5.06 14.12 -13.31
C TYR A 101 3.85 15.00 -13.03
N TRP A 102 3.70 16.07 -13.79
CA TRP A 102 2.54 16.94 -13.73
C TRP A 102 2.26 17.52 -15.11
N ASP A 103 0.99 17.51 -15.49
CA ASP A 103 0.49 18.23 -16.66
C ASP A 103 -0.95 18.73 -16.40
N SER A 104 -1.61 19.24 -17.45
CA SER A 104 -2.97 19.75 -17.32
C SER A 104 -4.01 18.67 -17.01
N GLN A 105 -3.76 17.41 -17.37
CA GLN A 105 -4.69 16.29 -17.19
C GLN A 105 -4.42 15.50 -15.90
N PHE A 106 -3.17 15.50 -15.44
CA PHE A 106 -2.68 14.77 -14.28
C PHE A 106 -2.12 15.73 -13.23
N ASN A 107 -3.03 16.54 -12.69
CA ASN A 107 -2.77 17.54 -11.67
C ASN A 107 -3.22 17.06 -10.27
N ASP A 108 -3.15 17.95 -9.28
CA ASP A 108 -3.53 17.66 -7.89
C ASP A 108 -4.98 17.20 -7.73
N THR A 109 -5.89 17.74 -8.53
CA THR A 109 -7.29 17.32 -8.52
C THR A 109 -7.43 15.88 -9.05
N ALA A 110 -6.69 15.55 -10.11
CA ALA A 110 -6.73 14.21 -10.71
C ALA A 110 -6.19 13.14 -9.75
N ILE A 111 -5.07 13.40 -9.06
CA ILE A 111 -4.49 12.45 -8.09
C ILE A 111 -5.29 12.39 -6.78
N GLN A 112 -6.09 13.41 -6.45
CA GLN A 112 -6.93 13.39 -5.25
C GLN A 112 -8.01 12.30 -5.31
N VAL A 113 -8.53 12.00 -6.51
CA VAL A 113 -9.56 10.97 -6.70
C VAL A 113 -9.09 9.59 -6.20
N PRO A 114 -7.98 9.00 -6.67
CA PRO A 114 -7.51 7.73 -6.15
C PRO A 114 -7.07 7.82 -4.67
N ILE A 115 -6.56 8.96 -4.19
CA ILE A 115 -6.23 9.16 -2.78
C ILE A 115 -7.49 9.00 -1.91
N ASP A 116 -8.61 9.58 -2.32
CA ASP A 116 -9.86 9.51 -1.57
C ASP A 116 -10.44 8.09 -1.58
N GLU A 117 -10.35 7.37 -2.70
CA GLU A 117 -10.72 5.94 -2.74
C GLU A 117 -9.87 5.08 -1.79
N LEU A 118 -8.55 5.27 -1.79
CA LEU A 118 -7.65 4.58 -0.85
C LEU A 118 -7.99 4.89 0.61
N LYS A 119 -8.28 6.15 0.94
CA LYS A 119 -8.69 6.54 2.30
C LYS A 119 -9.98 5.85 2.72
N LYS A 120 -10.97 5.76 1.83
CA LYS A 120 -12.21 5.05 2.14
C LYS A 120 -11.97 3.54 2.35
N LYS A 121 -10.94 2.95 1.76
CA LYS A 121 -10.48 1.58 2.06
C LYS A 121 -9.72 1.46 3.40
N GLY A 122 -9.43 2.58 4.06
CA GLY A 122 -8.83 2.64 5.40
C GLY A 122 -7.36 3.03 5.42
N PHE A 123 -6.73 3.22 4.26
CA PHE A 123 -5.32 3.64 4.19
C PHE A 123 -5.13 5.07 4.67
N GLN A 124 -4.01 5.36 5.33
CA GLN A 124 -3.52 6.73 5.45
C GLN A 124 -2.62 7.00 4.24
N VAL A 125 -2.88 8.08 3.52
CA VAL A 125 -2.17 8.38 2.28
C VAL A 125 -1.50 9.75 2.40
N LYS A 126 -0.20 9.80 2.12
CA LYS A 126 0.55 11.05 1.96
C LYS A 126 0.97 11.21 0.52
N HIS A 127 0.65 12.37 -0.07
CA HIS A 127 1.08 12.75 -1.41
C HIS A 127 2.20 13.80 -1.31
N ILE A 128 3.27 13.59 -2.06
CA ILE A 128 4.45 14.46 -2.14
C ILE A 128 4.92 14.61 -3.60
N LYS A 129 5.74 15.60 -3.88
CA LYS A 129 6.12 15.97 -5.26
C LYS A 129 7.61 16.06 -5.52
N THR A 130 8.44 15.87 -4.49
CA THR A 130 9.89 16.03 -4.61
C THR A 130 10.64 14.78 -4.14
N GLU A 131 11.81 14.54 -4.74
CA GLU A 131 12.67 13.42 -4.37
C GLU A 131 13.16 13.53 -2.92
N ASP A 132 13.43 14.75 -2.45
CA ASP A 132 13.89 15.04 -1.09
C ASP A 132 12.81 14.71 -0.04
N GLU A 133 11.56 15.09 -0.30
CA GLU A 133 10.43 14.67 0.54
C GLU A 133 10.30 13.15 0.54
N CYS A 134 10.45 12.50 -0.63
CA CYS A 134 10.35 11.04 -0.72
C CYS A 134 11.41 10.36 0.12
N ILE A 135 12.68 10.77 -0.01
CA ILE A 135 13.79 10.25 0.79
C ILE A 135 13.50 10.42 2.29
N THR A 136 13.04 11.60 2.70
CA THR A 136 12.70 11.90 4.09
C THR A 136 11.57 11.01 4.62
N GLU A 137 10.50 10.86 3.84
CA GLU A 137 9.33 10.07 4.23
C GLU A 137 9.63 8.57 4.28
N LEU A 138 10.42 8.04 3.34
CA LEU A 138 10.85 6.64 3.36
C LEU A 138 11.71 6.34 4.59
N ALA A 139 12.58 7.25 5.00
CA ALA A 139 13.41 7.11 6.19
C ALA A 139 12.59 7.08 7.51
N SER A 140 11.35 7.57 7.50
CA SER A 140 10.47 7.56 8.67
C SER A 140 10.00 6.16 9.10
N ASN A 141 10.13 5.15 8.21
CA ASN A 141 9.65 3.77 8.42
C ASN A 141 8.15 3.64 8.72
N ARG A 142 7.34 4.67 8.40
CA ARG A 142 5.89 4.65 8.64
C ARG A 142 5.11 3.96 7.53
N TYR A 143 5.65 3.92 6.32
CA TYR A 143 4.95 3.43 5.13
C TYR A 143 5.18 1.95 4.90
N GLN A 144 4.16 1.26 4.42
CA GLN A 144 4.27 -0.14 3.96
C GLN A 144 4.31 -0.22 2.44
N ILE A 145 3.72 0.78 1.78
CA ILE A 145 3.60 0.85 0.33
C ILE A 145 4.06 2.24 -0.10
N THR A 146 4.82 2.31 -1.19
CA THR A 146 5.10 3.57 -1.89
C THR A 146 4.75 3.45 -3.36
N TRP A 147 4.10 4.48 -3.90
CA TRP A 147 3.84 4.65 -5.32
C TRP A 147 4.82 5.69 -5.86
N ILE A 148 5.58 5.30 -6.88
CA ILE A 148 6.52 6.18 -7.57
C ILE A 148 5.97 6.43 -8.96
N ILE A 149 5.41 7.62 -9.16
CA ILE A 149 4.93 8.08 -10.46
C ILE A 149 6.07 8.87 -11.10
N SER A 150 6.70 8.22 -12.08
CA SER A 150 7.92 8.69 -12.73
C SER A 150 7.69 10.02 -13.44
N GLY A 151 8.67 10.91 -13.32
CA GLY A 151 8.69 12.19 -14.00
C GLY A 151 9.29 12.09 -15.40
N ILE A 152 9.25 13.23 -16.11
CA ILE A 152 9.91 13.45 -17.40
C ILE A 152 11.35 13.93 -17.28
N ASN A 153 11.81 14.18 -16.05
CA ASN A 153 13.16 14.64 -15.78
C ASN A 153 13.98 13.49 -15.22
N GLN A 154 15.28 13.52 -15.50
CA GLN A 154 16.23 12.62 -14.84
C GLN A 154 16.19 12.84 -13.33
N ILE A 155 16.61 11.81 -12.58
CA ILE A 155 16.72 11.88 -11.12
C ILE A 155 17.71 12.98 -10.74
N GLN A 156 17.29 13.87 -9.83
CA GLN A 156 18.09 15.03 -9.43
C GLN A 156 18.89 14.75 -8.16
N ASN A 157 18.32 13.99 -7.23
CA ASN A 157 18.97 13.60 -6.01
C ASN A 157 19.54 12.17 -6.14
N PRO A 158 20.88 11.99 -6.14
CA PRO A 158 21.51 10.68 -6.30
C PRO A 158 21.19 9.69 -5.16
N LYS A 159 20.65 10.16 -4.02
CA LYS A 159 20.22 9.31 -2.90
C LYS A 159 18.83 8.71 -3.08
N PHE A 160 18.08 9.15 -4.10
CA PHE A 160 16.71 8.72 -4.30
C PHE A 160 16.61 7.20 -4.50
N ILE A 161 17.39 6.66 -5.45
CA ILE A 161 17.36 5.23 -5.79
C ILE A 161 17.85 4.36 -4.63
N SER A 162 18.91 4.76 -3.94
CA SER A 162 19.41 4.01 -2.79
C SER A 162 18.38 3.97 -1.64
N SER A 163 17.62 5.06 -1.44
CA SER A 163 16.53 5.11 -0.46
C SER A 163 15.38 4.17 -0.82
N LEU A 164 14.98 4.10 -2.10
CA LEU A 164 13.98 3.13 -2.57
C LEU A 164 14.46 1.68 -2.40
N ILE A 165 15.72 1.40 -2.74
CA ILE A 165 16.30 0.06 -2.55
C ILE A 165 16.31 -0.34 -1.09
N ALA A 166 16.66 0.59 -0.19
CA ALA A 166 16.63 0.35 1.26
C ALA A 166 15.20 0.08 1.75
N PHE A 167 14.22 0.89 1.34
CA PHE A 167 12.82 0.69 1.67
C PHE A 167 12.30 -0.68 1.22
N HIS A 168 12.55 -1.06 -0.05
CA HIS A 168 12.13 -2.35 -0.58
C HIS A 168 12.84 -3.52 0.10
N SER A 169 14.15 -3.40 0.32
CA SER A 169 14.93 -4.45 0.99
C SER A 169 14.54 -4.60 2.47
N GLY A 170 13.98 -3.55 3.08
CA GLY A 170 13.36 -3.56 4.40
C GLY A 170 11.94 -4.17 4.46
N GLY A 171 11.42 -4.64 3.32
CA GLY A 171 10.10 -5.27 3.20
C GLY A 171 8.97 -4.34 2.74
N GLY A 172 9.26 -3.09 2.39
CA GLY A 172 8.30 -2.17 1.80
C GLY A 172 7.94 -2.55 0.37
N ALA A 173 6.66 -2.39 -0.01
CA ALA A 173 6.21 -2.63 -1.37
C ALA A 173 6.33 -1.36 -2.23
N ILE A 174 6.85 -1.49 -3.46
CA ILE A 174 6.99 -0.38 -4.40
C ILE A 174 6.09 -0.63 -5.61
N PHE A 175 5.22 0.32 -5.92
CA PHE A 175 4.51 0.40 -7.19
C PHE A 175 5.20 1.45 -8.05
N LEU A 176 5.66 1.04 -9.23
CA LEU A 176 6.29 1.93 -10.21
C LEU A 176 5.28 2.23 -11.31
N PHE A 177 5.00 3.51 -11.50
CA PHE A 177 4.23 4.02 -12.62
C PHE A 177 5.20 4.74 -13.55
N ALA A 178 5.23 4.30 -14.80
CA ALA A 178 5.99 4.90 -15.87
C ALA A 178 5.04 5.06 -17.06
N ASP A 179 5.20 6.17 -17.77
CA ASP A 179 4.49 6.44 -19.01
C ASP A 179 5.47 6.34 -20.19
N ASN A 180 5.01 6.70 -21.38
CA ASN A 180 5.81 6.91 -22.57
C ASN A 180 7.03 7.80 -22.29
N THR A 181 8.15 7.47 -22.93
CA THR A 181 9.38 8.28 -22.88
C THR A 181 9.04 9.73 -23.22
N PRO A 182 9.42 10.72 -22.39
CA PRO A 182 10.41 10.64 -21.29
C PRO A 182 9.91 10.25 -19.88
N GLY A 183 8.64 9.93 -19.67
CA GLY A 183 8.01 9.62 -18.37
C GLY A 183 8.44 8.30 -17.70
N VAL A 184 9.70 7.87 -17.88
CA VAL A 184 10.22 6.56 -17.44
C VAL A 184 11.36 6.64 -16.42
N TYR A 185 11.94 7.82 -16.19
CA TYR A 185 13.27 7.94 -15.57
C TYR A 185 13.37 7.27 -14.19
N HIS A 186 12.46 7.56 -13.26
CA HIS A 186 12.50 7.00 -11.91
C HIS A 186 12.33 5.48 -11.89
N ALA A 187 11.32 4.97 -12.63
CA ALA A 187 11.08 3.53 -12.71
C ALA A 187 12.24 2.79 -13.39
N SER A 188 12.73 3.31 -14.52
CA SER A 188 13.81 2.69 -15.29
C SER A 188 15.10 2.61 -14.49
N GLU A 189 15.48 3.68 -13.76
CA GLU A 189 16.70 3.68 -12.96
C GLU A 189 16.61 2.74 -11.74
N PHE A 190 15.46 2.69 -11.07
CA PHE A 190 15.25 1.72 -9.98
C PHE A 190 15.33 0.27 -10.49
N LEU A 191 14.65 -0.04 -11.58
CA LEU A 191 14.63 -1.39 -12.17
C LEU A 191 16.01 -1.79 -12.69
N LYS A 192 16.74 -0.86 -13.30
CA LYS A 192 18.11 -1.09 -13.78
C LYS A 192 19.04 -1.39 -12.62
N THR A 193 18.97 -0.59 -11.56
CA THR A 193 19.83 -0.77 -10.39
C THR A 193 19.51 -2.06 -9.63
N LYS A 194 18.22 -2.41 -9.48
CA LYS A 194 17.81 -3.57 -8.67
C LYS A 194 17.83 -4.90 -9.43
N PHE A 195 17.49 -4.87 -10.72
CA PHE A 195 17.23 -6.08 -11.52
C PHE A 195 17.97 -6.10 -12.86
N GLY A 196 18.72 -5.05 -13.21
CA GLY A 196 19.40 -4.96 -14.50
C GLY A 196 18.47 -4.75 -15.70
N ILE A 197 17.24 -4.29 -15.47
CA ILE A 197 16.21 -4.11 -16.50
C ILE A 197 15.89 -2.63 -16.68
N THR A 198 15.81 -2.16 -17.92
CA THR A 198 15.35 -0.80 -18.23
C THR A 198 13.93 -0.83 -18.79
N VAL A 199 13.18 0.23 -18.52
CA VAL A 199 11.91 0.51 -19.19
C VAL A 199 12.19 1.44 -20.36
N ASP A 200 11.63 1.10 -21.52
CA ASP A 200 11.55 1.95 -22.69
C ASP A 200 10.07 2.06 -23.13
N GLY A 201 9.72 3.15 -23.82
CA GLY A 201 8.34 3.55 -24.08
C GLY A 201 8.01 3.83 -25.55
N ASN A 202 6.84 4.41 -25.79
CA ASN A 202 6.30 4.78 -27.11
C ASN A 202 5.94 3.61 -28.04
N TYR A 203 5.78 2.41 -27.50
CA TYR A 203 5.23 1.29 -28.27
C TYR A 203 3.70 1.34 -28.23
N TYR A 204 3.05 1.25 -29.39
CA TYR A 204 1.61 1.02 -29.43
C TYR A 204 1.26 -0.29 -28.72
N GLY A 205 0.34 -0.22 -27.77
CA GLY A 205 -0.15 -1.41 -27.08
C GLY A 205 -0.82 -2.36 -28.07
N GLY A 206 -0.32 -3.58 -28.20
CA GLY A 206 -0.84 -4.56 -29.16
C GLY A 206 -2.14 -5.26 -28.77
N GLN A 207 -2.84 -4.80 -27.70
CA GLN A 207 -4.04 -5.44 -27.14
C GLN A 207 -3.88 -6.97 -26.93
N THR A 208 -2.72 -7.39 -26.45
CA THR A 208 -2.27 -8.79 -26.53
C THR A 208 -2.80 -9.70 -25.42
N MET A 209 -3.67 -9.21 -24.53
CA MET A 209 -4.10 -9.91 -23.33
C MET A 209 -5.60 -10.20 -23.39
N THR A 210 -5.96 -11.49 -23.51
CA THR A 210 -7.36 -11.95 -23.51
C THR A 210 -7.68 -12.67 -22.21
N TYR A 211 -8.86 -12.44 -21.63
CA TYR A 211 -9.29 -13.21 -20.46
C TYR A 211 -9.55 -14.68 -20.81
N LYS A 212 -9.03 -15.60 -19.98
CA LYS A 212 -9.36 -17.03 -19.95
C LYS A 212 -9.33 -17.50 -18.51
N GLU A 213 -10.22 -18.42 -18.12
CA GLU A 213 -10.29 -18.91 -16.74
C GLU A 213 -8.93 -19.40 -16.20
N ASP A 214 -8.15 -20.10 -17.02
CA ASP A 214 -6.79 -20.57 -16.74
C ASP A 214 -5.69 -19.74 -17.44
N GLY A 215 -5.99 -18.49 -17.81
CA GLY A 215 -5.14 -17.65 -18.66
C GLY A 215 -3.72 -17.43 -18.13
N HIS A 216 -3.49 -17.60 -16.83
CA HIS A 216 -2.15 -17.58 -16.23
C HIS A 216 -1.20 -18.67 -16.77
N ARG A 217 -1.71 -19.69 -17.48
CA ARG A 217 -0.94 -20.78 -18.06
C ARG A 217 -0.43 -20.53 -19.48
N GLY A 218 -0.94 -19.50 -20.16
CA GLY A 218 -0.66 -19.26 -21.57
C GLY A 218 -0.26 -17.82 -21.85
N LYS A 219 0.73 -17.61 -22.72
CA LYS A 219 1.10 -16.27 -23.20
C LYS A 219 -0.10 -15.57 -23.83
N GLY A 220 -0.21 -14.26 -23.61
CA GLY A 220 -1.28 -13.43 -24.15
C GLY A 220 -2.64 -13.64 -23.50
N ASN A 221 -2.70 -14.26 -22.32
CA ASN A 221 -3.95 -14.38 -21.57
C ASN A 221 -3.73 -13.98 -20.11
N PHE A 222 -4.78 -13.47 -19.48
CA PHE A 222 -4.90 -13.36 -18.03
C PHE A 222 -6.07 -14.22 -17.57
N GLY A 223 -6.06 -14.65 -16.32
CA GLY A 223 -7.16 -15.45 -15.77
C GLY A 223 -7.60 -14.96 -14.41
N GLN A 224 -8.42 -15.75 -13.73
CA GLN A 224 -8.92 -15.36 -12.41
C GLN A 224 -7.76 -15.18 -11.43
N HIS A 225 -7.70 -13.99 -10.83
CA HIS A 225 -6.73 -13.64 -9.80
C HIS A 225 -7.28 -12.44 -9.01
N GLU A 226 -6.90 -12.31 -7.74
CA GLU A 226 -7.35 -11.21 -6.88
C GLU A 226 -7.09 -9.83 -7.49
N ILE A 227 -5.91 -9.65 -8.11
CA ILE A 227 -5.56 -8.39 -8.82
C ILE A 227 -6.41 -8.09 -10.06
N PHE A 228 -7.14 -9.07 -10.59
CA PHE A 228 -8.03 -8.93 -11.75
C PHE A 228 -9.51 -8.98 -11.35
N THR A 229 -9.82 -8.75 -10.06
CA THR A 229 -11.20 -8.64 -9.58
C THR A 229 -11.93 -7.52 -10.32
N GLY A 230 -13.10 -7.85 -10.87
CA GLY A 230 -13.97 -6.90 -11.56
C GLY A 230 -13.51 -6.48 -12.96
N ILE A 231 -12.42 -7.05 -13.50
CA ILE A 231 -11.97 -6.82 -14.87
C ILE A 231 -12.58 -7.89 -15.78
N THR A 232 -13.40 -7.46 -16.74
CA THR A 232 -14.05 -8.31 -17.76
C THR A 232 -13.43 -8.16 -19.13
#